data_AF-A0A9P5ZN59-F1
#
_entry.id   AF-A0A9P5ZN59-F1
#
_cell.length_a   1.000
_cell.length_b   1.000
_cell.length_c   1.000
_cell.angle_alpha   90.00
_cell.angle_beta   90.00
_cell.angle_gamma   90.00
#
_symmetry.space_group_name_H-M   'P 1'
#
loop_
_entity.id
_entity.type
_entity.pdbx_description
1 polymer ?
#
loop_
_entity_poly.entity_id
_entity_poly.type
_entity_poly.pdbx_seq_one_letter_code
_entity_poly.pdbx_strand_id
1 'polypeptide(L)'
;MSTLTSPSPATSVDYGQRRSFASYSPGGKAALAMASFSGPPDIVRSSVSHLMSRTLSLPCSTAAQAFSQLIQPTMRFQVALDALLPLLEFSPSPAGQFPSNELAQRILAAYILYSLYAPYPISINPFKTALFATFVKERRSSIADTSMTGTTGPNEQLVWVLWKILKGDGNDIAPYSPSTLARSPLPPKLRAAHLMVSEDDLLDASPSLHTGHGNGSAIVSRSLVQPDLTNETQSHKESLARAMSLLLAARERVLTLTEQKVLNPLLPALLSAPANNLTNSHNDTDTRATNGGGIFLTSLDIAPIVYNNLNVAYSIIVSLLSDPPPSRVTVSDATFPASTSTDEARSPLCETSIGEMLANFGTQPTRDVDLSRTRFLDVLVALPPTFPSFDLMGRLLRDPTVIPSPSSGPGTHSDSNGAVPKTTVADLIRNDYLGPFVHSCIEHLDEAEREEREEGSSEDKWAVGVRHLCRFYHSLVKLSLVDPTSDADSAEMAHFSLRNAKFEEAMALYKVFANANSDRMAYPSLGAF
;
A
#
# COMPACT_ATOMS: atom_id res chain seq x y z
N MET A 1 -33.19 39.05 -51.36
CA MET A 1 -34.30 38.43 -52.11
C MET A 1 -33.82 37.09 -52.63
N SER A 2 -34.59 36.03 -52.35
CA SER A 2 -34.47 34.66 -52.87
C SER A 2 -33.32 33.81 -52.30
N THR A 3 -33.46 32.56 -51.86
CA THR A 3 -34.59 31.65 -51.60
C THR A 3 -34.03 30.49 -50.77
N LEU A 4 -34.80 30.03 -49.78
CA LEU A 4 -34.52 28.88 -48.92
C LEU A 4 -34.51 27.55 -49.72
N THR A 5 -33.64 26.62 -49.34
CA THR A 5 -33.79 25.19 -49.69
C THR A 5 -33.31 24.34 -48.51
N SER A 6 -34.20 23.48 -48.02
CA SER A 6 -33.99 22.50 -46.96
C SER A 6 -33.33 21.22 -47.49
N PRO A 7 -32.65 20.43 -46.64
CA PRO A 7 -32.40 19.02 -46.92
C PRO A 7 -33.26 18.09 -46.05
N SER A 8 -33.78 17.04 -46.68
CA SER A 8 -34.48 15.89 -46.07
C SER A 8 -33.50 14.74 -45.76
N PRO A 9 -33.91 13.73 -44.96
CA PRO A 9 -33.01 12.90 -44.17
C PRO A 9 -32.51 11.64 -44.91
N ALA A 10 -31.31 11.21 -44.53
CA ALA A 10 -30.71 9.97 -45.02
C ALA A 10 -31.23 8.73 -44.26
N THR A 11 -31.64 7.78 -45.08
CA THR A 11 -32.04 6.38 -44.91
C THR A 11 -31.29 5.54 -43.87
N SER A 12 -32.06 4.72 -43.14
CA SER A 12 -31.61 3.56 -42.36
C SER A 12 -31.06 2.44 -43.26
N VAL A 13 -29.94 1.83 -42.85
CA VAL A 13 -29.39 0.63 -43.47
C VAL A 13 -29.66 -0.56 -42.55
N ASP A 14 -30.49 -1.46 -43.08
CA ASP A 14 -30.83 -2.80 -42.64
C ASP A 14 -29.69 -3.78 -43.00
N TYR A 15 -29.28 -4.64 -42.07
CA TYR A 15 -28.40 -5.78 -42.36
C TYR A 15 -28.83 -6.99 -41.54
N GLY A 16 -29.82 -7.70 -42.06
CA GLY A 16 -29.98 -9.13 -41.84
C GLY A 16 -29.99 -9.85 -43.18
N GLN A 17 -28.94 -10.61 -43.53
CA GLN A 17 -29.15 -11.92 -44.17
C GLN A 17 -27.90 -12.80 -44.22
N ARG A 18 -28.08 -13.97 -43.58
CA ARG A 18 -27.57 -15.30 -43.92
C ARG A 18 -26.94 -15.46 -45.32
N ARG A 19 -25.74 -16.03 -45.36
CA ARG A 19 -25.38 -17.05 -46.36
C ARG A 19 -24.63 -18.21 -45.72
N SER A 20 -25.22 -19.39 -45.88
CA SER A 20 -24.63 -20.71 -45.66
C SER A 20 -23.42 -20.92 -46.56
N PHE A 21 -22.35 -21.51 -46.03
CA PHE A 21 -21.36 -22.22 -46.83
C PHE A 21 -21.18 -23.63 -46.30
N ALA A 22 -21.19 -24.55 -47.26
CA ALA A 22 -21.18 -25.98 -47.08
C ALA A 22 -19.82 -26.51 -46.61
N SER A 23 -19.93 -27.64 -45.94
CA SER A 23 -18.92 -28.57 -45.45
C SER A 23 -17.77 -28.90 -46.41
N TYR A 24 -16.56 -28.91 -45.87
CA TYR A 24 -15.54 -29.92 -46.20
C TYR A 24 -14.83 -30.35 -44.91
N SER A 25 -14.88 -31.66 -44.64
CA SER A 25 -14.26 -32.35 -43.50
C SER A 25 -13.00 -33.06 -43.99
N PRO A 26 -11.93 -33.10 -43.18
CA PRO A 26 -11.30 -34.39 -42.93
C PRO A 26 -11.19 -34.66 -41.42
N GLY A 27 -11.62 -35.86 -41.05
CA GLY A 27 -11.78 -36.33 -39.70
C GLY A 27 -10.47 -36.63 -38.97
N GLY A 28 -10.58 -36.60 -37.64
CA GLY A 28 -9.54 -36.97 -36.70
C GLY A 28 -9.66 -36.27 -35.35
N LYS A 29 -10.87 -36.18 -34.77
CA LYS A 29 -11.06 -35.64 -33.41
C LYS A 29 -11.33 -36.78 -32.43
N ALA A 30 -10.30 -37.09 -31.63
CA ALA A 30 -10.50 -37.69 -30.31
C ALA A 30 -11.21 -36.65 -29.43
N ALA A 31 -12.52 -36.79 -29.30
CA ALA A 31 -13.33 -35.99 -28.38
C ALA A 31 -13.10 -36.50 -26.95
N LEU A 32 -12.18 -35.85 -26.23
CA LEU A 32 -12.12 -35.96 -24.77
C LEU A 32 -13.28 -35.15 -24.19
N ALA A 33 -14.25 -35.86 -23.62
CA ALA A 33 -15.39 -35.28 -22.94
C ALA A 33 -14.92 -34.42 -21.75
N MET A 34 -15.26 -33.13 -21.79
CA MET A 34 -14.96 -32.17 -20.73
C MET A 34 -16.07 -32.24 -19.66
N ALA A 35 -15.84 -33.03 -18.62
CA ALA A 35 -16.63 -32.98 -17.40
C ALA A 35 -16.13 -31.84 -16.49
N SER A 36 -17.03 -31.06 -15.91
CA SER A 36 -16.72 -30.07 -14.88
C SER A 36 -16.31 -30.78 -13.59
N PHE A 37 -15.03 -30.72 -13.22
CA PHE A 37 -14.51 -31.36 -12.02
C PHE A 37 -14.73 -30.48 -10.78
N SER A 38 -15.61 -30.92 -9.87
CA SER A 38 -15.73 -30.42 -8.49
C SER A 38 -15.40 -31.54 -7.48
N GLY A 39 -14.27 -32.22 -7.69
CA GLY A 39 -13.83 -33.34 -6.87
C GLY A 39 -12.85 -32.95 -5.76
N PRO A 40 -12.63 -33.82 -4.76
CA PRO A 40 -11.60 -33.62 -3.72
C PRO A 40 -10.21 -33.33 -4.32
N PRO A 41 -9.37 -32.55 -3.62
CA PRO A 41 -8.10 -32.00 -4.13
C PRO A 41 -7.15 -33.05 -4.74
N ASP A 42 -7.22 -34.30 -4.28
CA ASP A 42 -6.42 -35.41 -4.80
C ASP A 42 -6.72 -35.77 -6.26
N ILE A 43 -7.96 -35.57 -6.73
CA ILE A 43 -8.35 -35.88 -8.11
C ILE A 43 -7.67 -34.91 -9.08
N VAL A 44 -7.61 -33.63 -8.70
CA VAL A 44 -6.96 -32.59 -9.52
C VAL A 44 -5.45 -32.86 -9.59
N ARG A 45 -4.82 -33.19 -8.46
CA ARG A 45 -3.39 -33.53 -8.42
C ARG A 45 -3.05 -34.75 -9.27
N SER A 46 -3.86 -35.81 -9.19
CA SER A 46 -3.71 -37.00 -10.05
C SER A 46 -3.88 -36.67 -11.53
N SER A 47 -4.88 -35.83 -11.86
CA SER A 47 -5.13 -35.39 -13.24
C SER A 47 -3.98 -34.56 -13.80
N VAL A 48 -3.40 -33.66 -13.00
CA VAL A 48 -2.21 -32.87 -13.37
C VAL A 48 -0.99 -33.76 -13.53
N SER A 49 -0.74 -34.68 -12.62
CA SER A 49 0.37 -35.64 -12.72
C SER A 49 0.27 -36.49 -13.99
N HIS A 50 -0.93 -37.00 -14.27
CA HIS A 50 -1.22 -37.76 -15.48
C HIS A 50 -1.05 -36.90 -16.74
N LEU A 51 -1.52 -35.64 -16.74
CA LEU A 51 -1.28 -34.69 -17.84
C LEU A 51 0.23 -34.51 -18.05
N MET A 52 0.97 -34.18 -17.01
CA MET A 52 2.42 -33.92 -17.09
C MET A 52 3.18 -35.11 -17.66
N SER A 53 2.87 -36.34 -17.23
CA SER A 53 3.51 -37.54 -17.79
C SER A 53 3.28 -37.72 -19.30
N ARG A 54 2.11 -37.34 -19.81
CA ARG A 54 1.76 -37.46 -21.24
C ARG A 54 2.30 -36.33 -22.08
N THR A 55 2.51 -35.15 -21.51
CA THR A 55 2.90 -33.96 -22.27
C THR A 55 4.41 -33.72 -22.31
N LEU A 56 5.24 -34.57 -21.67
CA LEU A 56 6.71 -34.43 -21.69
C LEU A 56 7.33 -34.51 -23.09
N SER A 57 6.65 -35.14 -24.05
CA SER A 57 7.10 -35.25 -25.44
C SER A 57 6.52 -34.15 -26.35
N LEU A 58 5.59 -33.35 -25.86
CA LEU A 58 4.99 -32.25 -26.62
C LEU A 58 5.78 -30.95 -26.41
N PRO A 59 5.70 -29.99 -27.35
CA PRO A 59 6.25 -28.66 -27.12
C PRO A 59 5.72 -28.03 -25.83
N CYS A 60 6.58 -27.32 -25.10
CA CYS A 60 6.24 -26.64 -23.84
C CYS A 60 4.99 -25.76 -23.97
N SER A 61 4.85 -25.01 -25.07
CA SER A 61 3.67 -24.18 -25.34
C SER A 61 2.38 -24.98 -25.46
N THR A 62 2.42 -26.10 -26.18
CA THR A 62 1.27 -27.02 -26.34
C THR A 62 0.90 -27.65 -25.01
N ALA A 63 1.88 -28.08 -24.21
CA ALA A 63 1.66 -28.64 -22.89
C ALA A 63 1.04 -27.61 -21.91
N ALA A 64 1.53 -26.37 -21.92
CA ALA A 64 0.98 -25.27 -21.14
C ALA A 64 -0.46 -24.89 -21.56
N GLN A 65 -0.74 -24.92 -22.86
CA GLN A 65 -2.09 -24.72 -23.38
C GLN A 65 -3.04 -25.84 -22.93
N ALA A 66 -2.60 -27.10 -22.98
CA ALA A 66 -3.38 -28.24 -22.50
C ALA A 66 -3.68 -28.14 -21.00
N PHE A 67 -2.69 -27.71 -20.20
CA PHE A 67 -2.87 -27.43 -18.77
C PHE A 67 -3.92 -26.32 -18.55
N SER A 68 -3.81 -25.23 -19.29
CA SER A 68 -4.75 -24.10 -19.21
C SER A 68 -6.18 -24.47 -19.62
N GLN A 69 -6.33 -25.42 -20.56
CA GLN A 69 -7.64 -25.94 -20.96
C GLN A 69 -8.23 -26.92 -19.95
N LEU A 70 -7.39 -27.69 -19.25
CA LEU A 70 -7.83 -28.65 -18.24
C LEU A 70 -8.32 -27.97 -16.96
N ILE A 71 -7.69 -26.86 -16.57
CA ILE A 71 -7.93 -26.20 -15.27
C ILE A 71 -8.65 -24.87 -15.48
N GLN A 72 -9.77 -24.71 -14.77
CA GLN A 72 -10.55 -23.47 -14.77
C GLN A 72 -9.68 -22.27 -14.36
N PRO A 73 -9.82 -21.10 -15.01
CA PRO A 73 -8.98 -19.92 -14.73
C PRO A 73 -8.86 -19.55 -13.25
N THR A 74 -9.97 -19.65 -12.50
CA THR A 74 -10.04 -19.33 -11.06
C THR A 74 -9.24 -20.29 -10.18
N MET A 75 -8.99 -21.53 -10.64
CA MET A 75 -8.27 -22.57 -9.89
C MET A 75 -6.80 -22.68 -10.27
N ARG A 76 -6.34 -22.04 -11.36
CA ARG A 76 -4.97 -22.21 -11.89
C ARG A 76 -3.90 -21.84 -10.87
N PHE A 77 -4.11 -20.75 -10.13
CA PHE A 77 -3.16 -20.31 -9.10
C PHE A 77 -3.05 -21.33 -7.96
N GLN A 78 -4.19 -21.81 -7.45
CA GLN A 78 -4.20 -22.81 -6.38
C GLN A 78 -3.56 -24.13 -6.84
N VAL A 79 -3.91 -24.61 -8.03
CA VAL A 79 -3.31 -25.85 -8.59
C VAL A 79 -1.81 -25.69 -8.85
N ALA A 80 -1.36 -24.49 -9.26
CA ALA A 80 0.06 -24.20 -9.40
C ALA A 80 0.79 -24.29 -8.05
N LEU A 81 0.21 -23.77 -6.97
CA LEU A 81 0.77 -23.90 -5.61
C LEU A 81 0.79 -25.35 -5.11
N ASP A 82 -0.31 -26.09 -5.30
CA ASP A 82 -0.48 -27.41 -4.68
C ASP A 82 0.18 -28.55 -5.46
N ALA A 83 0.29 -28.40 -6.79
CA ALA A 83 0.75 -29.48 -7.67
C ALA A 83 2.05 -29.16 -8.41
N LEU A 84 2.25 -27.93 -8.88
CA LEU A 84 3.43 -27.59 -9.71
C LEU A 84 4.63 -27.15 -8.87
N LEU A 85 4.41 -26.32 -7.84
CA LEU A 85 5.49 -25.83 -6.98
C LEU A 85 6.23 -26.97 -6.26
N PRO A 86 5.55 -27.99 -5.68
CA PRO A 86 6.23 -29.10 -5.05
C PRO A 86 7.08 -29.92 -6.02
N LEU A 87 6.70 -29.99 -7.30
CA LEU A 87 7.51 -30.65 -8.33
C LEU A 87 8.80 -29.88 -8.60
N LEU A 88 8.78 -28.54 -8.54
CA LEU A 88 9.99 -27.73 -8.66
C LEU A 88 10.89 -27.83 -7.44
N GLU A 89 10.32 -27.84 -6.24
CA GLU A 89 11.07 -27.87 -4.99
C GLU A 89 11.68 -29.23 -4.67
N PHE A 90 11.08 -30.30 -5.21
CA PHE A 90 11.56 -31.67 -5.04
C PHE A 90 13.01 -31.76 -5.52
N SER A 91 13.92 -31.88 -4.55
CA SER A 91 15.33 -32.11 -4.78
C SER A 91 15.54 -33.61 -4.73
N PRO A 92 15.90 -34.23 -5.84
CA PRO A 92 16.07 -35.67 -5.86
C PRO A 92 17.23 -36.11 -4.96
N SER A 93 17.10 -37.32 -4.41
CA SER A 93 18.01 -37.91 -3.43
C SER A 93 19.45 -38.00 -3.96
N PRO A 94 20.50 -37.81 -3.12
CA PRO A 94 21.92 -37.81 -3.52
C PRO A 94 22.45 -39.12 -4.13
N ALA A 95 21.61 -40.15 -4.29
CA ALA A 95 22.01 -41.48 -4.78
C ALA A 95 22.25 -41.56 -6.32
N GLY A 96 22.43 -40.44 -7.02
CA GLY A 96 23.14 -40.38 -8.31
C GLY A 96 22.45 -40.96 -9.56
N GLN A 97 21.21 -41.47 -9.47
CA GLN A 97 20.42 -41.86 -10.65
C GLN A 97 19.15 -41.02 -10.76
N PHE A 98 19.21 -40.00 -11.62
CA PHE A 98 18.02 -39.23 -12.00
C PHE A 98 17.31 -39.92 -13.16
N PRO A 99 16.05 -40.34 -13.00
CA PRO A 99 15.25 -40.68 -14.16
C PRO A 99 15.10 -39.41 -15.00
N SER A 100 15.50 -39.43 -16.27
CA SER A 100 15.43 -38.27 -17.19
C SER A 100 14.04 -37.62 -17.25
N ASN A 101 13.01 -38.39 -16.89
CA ASN A 101 11.62 -37.97 -16.87
C ASN A 101 11.33 -36.97 -15.75
N GLU A 102 12.02 -37.05 -14.61
CA GLU A 102 11.81 -36.14 -13.49
C GLU A 102 12.33 -34.74 -13.82
N LEU A 103 13.52 -34.64 -14.41
CA LEU A 103 14.06 -33.38 -14.89
C LEU A 103 13.14 -32.74 -15.95
N ALA A 104 12.63 -33.53 -16.88
CA ALA A 104 11.67 -33.08 -17.88
C ALA A 104 10.36 -32.56 -17.23
N GLN A 105 9.86 -33.21 -16.17
CA GLN A 105 8.70 -32.74 -15.42
C GLN A 105 8.98 -31.40 -14.73
N ARG A 106 10.15 -31.22 -14.12
CA ARG A 106 10.55 -29.95 -13.48
C ARG A 106 10.66 -28.82 -14.49
N ILE A 107 11.28 -29.07 -15.64
CA ILE A 107 11.35 -28.11 -16.76
C ILE A 107 9.94 -27.70 -17.20
N LEU A 108 9.03 -28.67 -17.36
CA LEU A 108 7.65 -28.39 -17.75
C LEU A 108 6.91 -27.59 -16.68
N ALA A 109 7.07 -27.92 -15.40
CA ALA A 109 6.46 -27.19 -14.30
C ALA A 109 6.90 -25.72 -14.29
N ALA A 110 8.21 -25.46 -14.42
CA ALA A 110 8.75 -24.09 -14.49
C ALA A 110 8.14 -23.31 -15.66
N TYR A 111 8.06 -23.92 -16.84
CA TYR A 111 7.47 -23.30 -18.01
C TYR A 111 5.97 -23.03 -17.85
N ILE A 112 5.21 -23.95 -17.23
CA ILE A 112 3.79 -23.73 -16.97
C ILE A 112 3.60 -22.53 -16.03
N LEU A 113 4.32 -22.46 -14.91
CA LEU A 113 4.26 -21.33 -13.97
C LEU A 113 4.58 -19.98 -14.65
N TYR A 114 5.52 -19.98 -15.58
CA TYR A 114 5.79 -18.83 -16.44
C TYR A 114 4.60 -18.50 -17.35
N SER A 115 4.12 -19.49 -18.11
CA SER A 115 3.10 -19.32 -19.14
C SER A 115 1.74 -18.83 -18.63
N LEU A 116 1.42 -19.13 -17.37
CA LEU A 116 0.19 -18.65 -16.70
C LEU A 116 0.09 -17.13 -16.67
N TYR A 117 1.24 -16.43 -16.74
CA TYR A 117 1.34 -14.97 -16.70
C TYR A 117 2.13 -14.38 -17.87
N ALA A 118 2.44 -15.16 -18.91
CA ALA A 118 3.24 -14.69 -20.06
C ALA A 118 2.70 -13.47 -20.83
N PRO A 119 1.39 -13.14 -20.83
CA PRO A 119 0.91 -11.87 -21.41
C PRO A 119 1.42 -10.62 -20.67
N TYR A 120 1.97 -10.79 -19.47
CA TYR A 120 2.47 -9.71 -18.62
C TYR A 120 4.00 -9.82 -18.45
N PRO A 121 4.69 -8.70 -18.20
CA PRO A 121 6.10 -8.71 -17.82
C PRO A 121 6.39 -9.67 -16.66
N ILE A 122 7.54 -10.36 -16.69
CA ILE A 122 7.93 -11.34 -15.66
C ILE A 122 7.96 -10.73 -14.25
N SER A 123 8.12 -9.41 -14.13
CA SER A 123 8.05 -8.66 -12.88
C SER A 123 6.72 -8.80 -12.13
N ILE A 124 5.61 -9.01 -12.83
CA ILE A 124 4.26 -9.11 -12.25
C ILE A 124 3.90 -10.58 -11.95
N ASN A 125 4.72 -11.54 -12.40
CA ASN A 125 4.45 -12.96 -12.18
C ASN A 125 4.57 -13.30 -10.68
N PRO A 126 3.50 -13.79 -10.01
CA PRO A 126 3.53 -14.10 -8.59
C PRO A 126 4.47 -15.25 -8.23
N PHE A 127 4.89 -16.05 -9.21
CA PHE A 127 5.83 -17.15 -9.04
C PHE A 127 7.29 -16.76 -9.30
N LYS A 128 7.59 -15.50 -9.68
CA LYS A 128 8.95 -15.01 -9.98
C LYS A 128 9.93 -15.34 -8.85
N THR A 129 9.54 -15.04 -7.60
CA THR A 129 10.38 -15.29 -6.41
C THR A 129 10.65 -16.78 -6.20
N ALA A 130 9.67 -17.64 -6.42
CA ALA A 130 9.84 -19.09 -6.27
C ALA A 130 10.72 -19.68 -7.40
N LEU A 131 10.55 -19.22 -8.63
CA LEU A 131 11.40 -19.59 -9.76
C LEU A 131 12.85 -19.14 -9.53
N PHE A 132 13.05 -17.93 -9.00
CA PHE A 132 14.38 -17.42 -8.64
C PHE A 132 15.03 -18.22 -7.50
N ALA A 133 14.29 -18.49 -6.43
CA ALA A 133 14.79 -19.31 -5.32
C ALA A 133 15.21 -20.70 -5.81
N THR A 134 14.40 -21.31 -6.69
CA THR A 134 14.72 -22.59 -7.34
C THR A 134 15.98 -22.48 -8.19
N PHE A 135 16.12 -21.41 -8.99
CA PHE A 135 17.31 -21.16 -9.81
C PHE A 135 18.58 -21.09 -8.95
N VAL A 136 18.57 -20.31 -7.87
CA VAL A 136 19.74 -20.16 -6.98
C VAL A 136 20.11 -21.50 -6.34
N LYS A 137 19.11 -22.25 -5.86
CA LYS A 137 19.30 -23.58 -5.26
C LYS A 137 19.93 -24.56 -6.24
N GLU A 138 19.31 -24.75 -7.41
CA GLU A 138 19.75 -25.72 -8.42
C GLU A 138 21.10 -25.34 -9.05
N ARG A 139 21.37 -24.04 -9.21
CA ARG A 139 22.66 -23.54 -9.68
C ARG A 139 23.78 -23.89 -8.71
N ARG A 140 23.59 -23.63 -7.41
CA ARG A 140 24.59 -23.97 -6.37
C ARG A 140 24.86 -25.48 -6.35
N SER A 141 23.81 -26.29 -6.43
CA SER A 141 23.95 -27.75 -6.52
C SER A 141 24.76 -28.17 -7.74
N SER A 142 24.41 -27.66 -8.92
CA SER A 142 25.10 -28.00 -10.17
C SER A 142 26.59 -27.62 -10.17
N ILE A 143 26.94 -26.48 -9.56
CA ILE A 143 28.34 -26.04 -9.40
C ILE A 143 29.10 -26.97 -8.45
N ALA A 144 28.47 -27.40 -7.36
CA ALA A 144 29.08 -28.35 -6.42
C ALA A 144 29.31 -29.73 -7.06
N ASP A 145 28.34 -30.23 -7.83
CA ASP A 145 28.47 -31.53 -8.51
C ASP A 145 29.55 -31.51 -9.59
N THR A 146 29.66 -30.40 -10.32
CA THR A 146 30.69 -30.20 -11.35
C THR A 146 32.09 -30.18 -10.75
N SER A 147 32.27 -29.58 -9.57
CA SER A 147 33.58 -29.53 -8.91
C SER A 147 34.01 -30.89 -8.35
N MET A 148 33.06 -31.73 -7.93
CA MET A 148 33.34 -33.07 -7.42
C MET A 148 33.60 -34.10 -8.52
N THR A 149 32.79 -34.11 -9.58
CA THR A 149 32.82 -35.18 -10.60
C THR A 149 33.55 -34.78 -11.88
N GLY A 150 33.77 -33.48 -12.12
CA GLY A 150 34.28 -32.96 -13.39
C GLY A 150 33.32 -33.10 -14.57
N THR A 151 32.12 -33.67 -14.34
CA THR A 151 31.08 -33.83 -15.35
C THR A 151 30.02 -32.75 -15.22
N THR A 152 29.30 -32.45 -16.30
CA THR A 152 28.20 -31.49 -16.27
C THR A 152 27.11 -31.97 -15.31
N GLY A 153 26.67 -31.10 -14.42
CA GLY A 153 25.64 -31.42 -13.44
C GLY A 153 24.33 -31.84 -14.12
N PRO A 154 23.59 -32.83 -13.59
CA PRO A 154 22.36 -33.33 -14.20
C PRO A 154 21.21 -32.31 -14.20
N ASN A 155 21.29 -31.27 -13.37
CA ASN A 155 20.29 -30.21 -13.28
C ASN A 155 20.66 -28.94 -14.08
N GLU A 156 21.77 -28.93 -14.83
CA GLU A 156 22.20 -27.75 -15.59
C GLU A 156 21.14 -27.27 -16.60
N GLN A 157 20.42 -28.21 -17.23
CA GLN A 157 19.34 -27.92 -18.18
C GLN A 157 18.19 -27.16 -17.49
N LEU A 158 17.81 -27.54 -16.27
CA LEU A 158 16.79 -26.83 -15.50
C LEU A 158 17.26 -25.42 -15.11
N VAL A 159 18.52 -25.27 -14.69
CA VAL A 159 19.12 -23.97 -14.36
C VAL A 159 19.07 -23.03 -15.56
N TRP A 160 19.39 -23.53 -16.75
CA TRP A 160 19.32 -22.76 -17.99
C TRP A 160 17.88 -22.33 -18.34
N VAL A 161 16.91 -23.24 -18.22
CA VAL A 161 15.49 -22.93 -18.45
C VAL A 161 15.00 -21.85 -17.49
N LEU A 162 15.31 -21.97 -16.19
CA LEU A 162 14.92 -20.97 -15.19
C LEU A 162 15.58 -19.61 -15.47
N TRP A 163 16.85 -19.59 -15.85
CA TRP A 163 17.56 -18.37 -16.25
C TRP A 163 16.88 -17.68 -17.43
N LYS A 164 16.52 -18.44 -18.48
CA LYS A 164 15.80 -17.92 -19.66
C LYS A 164 14.45 -17.32 -19.29
N ILE A 165 13.67 -18.01 -18.46
CA ILE A 165 12.38 -17.52 -17.96
C ILE A 165 12.56 -16.21 -17.17
N LEU A 166 13.52 -16.18 -16.24
CA LEU A 166 13.76 -15.02 -15.37
C LEU A 166 14.26 -13.80 -16.14
N LYS A 167 14.97 -14.00 -17.26
CA LYS A 167 15.37 -12.93 -18.18
C LYS A 167 14.26 -12.44 -19.11
N GLY A 168 13.07 -13.05 -19.07
CA GLY A 168 11.95 -12.70 -19.95
C GLY A 168 11.96 -13.41 -21.30
N ASP A 169 12.99 -14.22 -21.58
CA ASP A 169 13.16 -15.00 -22.81
C ASP A 169 12.41 -16.35 -22.76
N GLY A 170 11.35 -16.46 -21.96
CA GLY A 170 10.60 -17.71 -21.81
C GLY A 170 9.98 -18.22 -23.12
N ASN A 171 9.70 -17.30 -24.06
CA ASN A 171 9.18 -17.65 -25.39
C ASN A 171 10.16 -18.50 -26.22
N ASP A 172 11.48 -18.41 -25.98
CA ASP A 172 12.47 -19.24 -26.67
C ASP A 172 12.33 -20.73 -26.32
N ILE A 173 11.74 -21.04 -25.16
CA ILE A 173 11.56 -22.41 -24.65
C ILE A 173 10.30 -23.05 -25.26
N ALA A 174 9.34 -22.24 -25.71
CA ALA A 174 8.02 -22.64 -26.20
C ALA A 174 8.01 -23.79 -27.23
N PRO A 175 8.86 -23.81 -28.28
CA PRO A 175 8.78 -24.81 -29.34
C PRO A 175 9.43 -26.16 -28.97
N TYR A 176 10.21 -26.23 -27.89
CA TYR A 176 10.95 -27.42 -27.51
C TYR A 176 10.14 -28.30 -26.55
N SER A 177 10.32 -29.62 -26.61
CA SER A 177 9.73 -30.51 -25.63
C SER A 177 10.56 -30.55 -24.35
N PRO A 178 9.95 -30.70 -23.16
CA PRO A 178 10.68 -30.83 -21.91
C PRO A 178 11.69 -31.99 -21.93
N SER A 179 11.35 -33.11 -22.56
CA SER A 179 12.24 -34.26 -22.70
C SER A 179 13.45 -33.97 -23.60
N THR A 180 13.25 -33.19 -24.67
CA THR A 180 14.35 -32.75 -25.55
C THR A 180 15.28 -31.81 -24.79
N LEU A 181 14.72 -30.83 -24.06
CA LEU A 181 15.50 -29.89 -23.26
C LEU A 181 16.30 -30.60 -22.18
N ALA A 182 15.72 -31.56 -21.47
CA ALA A 182 16.38 -32.35 -20.44
C ALA A 182 17.58 -33.16 -20.96
N ARG A 183 17.60 -33.51 -22.25
CA ARG A 183 18.67 -34.31 -22.87
C ARG A 183 19.66 -33.49 -23.68
N SER A 184 19.34 -32.23 -23.97
CA SER A 184 20.18 -31.39 -24.81
C SER A 184 21.46 -31.01 -24.05
N PRO A 185 22.66 -31.29 -24.59
CA PRO A 185 23.89 -30.82 -23.99
C PRO A 185 23.96 -29.29 -24.10
N LEU A 186 24.27 -28.62 -23.00
CA LEU A 186 24.43 -27.17 -22.99
C LEU A 186 25.84 -26.78 -23.47
N PRO A 187 25.96 -25.77 -24.35
CA PRO A 187 27.24 -25.17 -24.68
C PRO A 187 27.98 -24.70 -23.41
N PRO A 188 29.33 -24.73 -23.36
CA PRO A 188 30.09 -24.32 -22.17
C PRO A 188 29.75 -22.93 -21.61
N LYS A 189 29.36 -22.00 -22.49
CA LYS A 189 28.95 -20.63 -22.11
C LYS A 189 27.61 -20.56 -21.37
N LEU A 190 26.75 -21.57 -21.54
CA LEU A 190 25.42 -21.64 -20.93
C LEU A 190 25.38 -22.56 -19.70
N ARG A 191 26.55 -22.97 -19.19
CA ARG A 191 26.64 -23.77 -17.97
C ARG A 191 26.27 -22.97 -16.73
N ALA A 192 25.75 -23.66 -15.72
CA ALA A 192 25.30 -23.07 -14.46
C ALA A 192 26.31 -22.10 -13.80
N ALA A 193 27.62 -22.37 -13.92
CA ALA A 193 28.67 -21.49 -13.41
C ALA A 193 28.60 -20.06 -13.98
N HIS A 194 28.26 -19.91 -15.26
CA HIS A 194 28.27 -18.63 -15.98
C HIS A 194 26.92 -17.91 -15.99
N LEU A 195 25.84 -18.57 -15.57
CA LEU A 195 24.51 -17.97 -15.57
C LEU A 195 24.32 -17.13 -14.30
N MET A 196 24.33 -15.81 -14.45
CA MET A 196 24.01 -14.86 -13.38
C MET A 196 22.66 -14.19 -13.67
N VAL A 197 21.84 -14.04 -12.63
CA VAL A 197 20.65 -13.19 -12.62
C VAL A 197 20.92 -12.15 -11.55
N SER A 198 20.89 -10.86 -11.90
CA SER A 198 21.08 -9.79 -10.94
C SER A 198 19.85 -9.71 -10.05
N GLU A 199 20.04 -9.56 -8.74
CA GLU A 199 18.93 -9.32 -7.81
C GLU A 199 18.25 -7.98 -8.12
N ASP A 200 18.97 -7.03 -8.71
CA ASP A 200 18.44 -5.75 -9.19
C ASP A 200 17.38 -5.93 -10.29
N ASP A 201 17.55 -6.91 -11.19
CA ASP A 201 16.54 -7.28 -12.20
C ASP A 201 15.24 -7.82 -11.54
N LEU A 202 15.31 -8.21 -10.27
CA LEU A 202 14.15 -8.63 -9.50
C LEU A 202 13.36 -7.43 -8.97
N LEU A 203 14.05 -6.33 -8.65
CA LEU A 203 13.54 -5.14 -7.97
C LEU A 203 13.08 -4.02 -8.93
N ASP A 204 13.57 -3.98 -10.16
CA ASP A 204 13.38 -2.88 -11.12
C ASP A 204 11.99 -2.79 -11.79
N ALA A 205 10.95 -3.32 -11.14
CA ALA A 205 9.56 -3.19 -11.60
C ALA A 205 8.81 -1.99 -11.00
N SER A 206 9.44 -1.25 -10.10
CA SER A 206 8.97 0.08 -9.69
C SER A 206 9.65 1.13 -10.57
N PRO A 207 8.91 2.13 -11.10
CA PRO A 207 9.47 3.15 -11.99
C PRO A 207 10.41 4.06 -11.20
N SER A 208 11.71 3.75 -11.23
CA SER A 208 12.74 4.53 -10.56
C SER A 208 13.18 5.70 -11.45
N LEU A 209 12.97 6.93 -10.96
CA LEU A 209 13.61 8.14 -11.46
C LEU A 209 15.12 8.04 -11.26
N HIS A 210 15.86 8.20 -12.36
CA HIS A 210 17.32 8.19 -12.38
C HIS A 210 17.93 9.32 -11.52
N THR A 211 18.84 8.95 -10.63
CA THR A 211 19.92 9.83 -10.16
C THR A 211 21.24 9.08 -10.22
N GLY A 212 22.19 9.64 -10.96
CA GLY A 212 23.40 8.97 -11.40
C GLY A 212 24.60 9.05 -10.46
N HIS A 213 25.50 8.10 -10.68
CA HIS A 213 26.96 8.15 -10.62
C HIS A 213 27.68 8.36 -9.27
N GLY A 214 28.46 7.34 -8.90
CA GLY A 214 29.58 7.43 -7.98
C GLY A 214 30.34 6.10 -7.86
N ASN A 215 31.48 5.99 -8.54
CA ASN A 215 32.35 4.81 -8.69
C ASN A 215 32.90 4.21 -7.38
N GLY A 216 33.10 2.89 -7.40
CA GLY A 216 34.45 2.34 -7.23
C GLY A 216 34.76 1.43 -6.04
N SER A 217 35.04 0.16 -6.38
CA SER A 217 36.11 -0.70 -5.83
C SER A 217 35.75 -1.73 -4.74
N ALA A 218 35.80 -2.99 -5.17
CA ALA A 218 35.81 -4.19 -4.35
C ALA A 218 37.23 -4.47 -3.81
N ILE A 219 37.35 -4.72 -2.51
CA ILE A 219 38.43 -5.55 -1.95
C ILE A 219 37.83 -6.54 -0.95
N VAL A 220 37.95 -7.82 -1.32
CA VAL A 220 37.69 -8.99 -0.49
C VAL A 220 38.73 -9.03 0.63
N SER A 221 38.28 -9.06 1.88
CA SER A 221 39.10 -9.52 3.00
C SER A 221 38.25 -10.42 3.89
N ARG A 222 38.50 -11.72 3.77
CA ARG A 222 38.15 -12.74 4.77
C ARG A 222 38.90 -12.39 6.05
N SER A 223 38.18 -12.00 7.10
CA SER A 223 38.70 -11.88 8.46
C SER A 223 38.00 -12.87 9.38
N LEU A 224 38.81 -13.50 10.23
CA LEU A 224 38.48 -14.57 11.15
C LEU A 224 37.65 -14.07 12.34
N VAL A 225 36.50 -14.73 12.51
CA VAL A 225 35.71 -14.97 13.73
C VAL A 225 36.19 -14.26 15.02
N GLN A 226 35.49 -13.19 15.38
CA GLN A 226 35.20 -12.80 16.78
C GLN A 226 33.68 -12.90 16.99
N PRO A 227 33.17 -13.40 18.13
CA PRO A 227 31.75 -13.35 18.46
C PRO A 227 31.40 -11.91 18.86
N ASP A 228 30.54 -11.20 18.15
CA ASP A 228 29.07 -11.34 18.07
C ASP A 228 28.35 -10.48 19.12
N LEU A 229 28.43 -9.15 18.94
CA LEU A 229 27.58 -8.11 19.58
C LEU A 229 27.20 -6.98 18.59
N THR A 230 27.83 -6.92 17.41
CA THR A 230 27.53 -5.91 16.36
C THR A 230 26.42 -6.35 15.39
N ASN A 231 26.15 -7.66 15.28
CA ASN A 231 25.22 -8.21 14.30
C ASN A 231 23.76 -7.83 14.55
N GLU A 232 23.34 -7.71 15.82
CA GLU A 232 21.96 -7.33 16.16
C GLU A 232 21.63 -5.90 15.70
N THR A 233 22.56 -4.96 15.88
CA THR A 233 22.36 -3.57 15.44
C THR A 233 22.26 -3.46 13.93
N GLN A 234 22.99 -4.29 13.19
CA GLN A 234 22.94 -4.32 11.73
C GLN A 234 21.63 -4.92 11.23
N SER A 235 21.17 -6.03 11.82
CA SER A 235 19.87 -6.64 11.47
C SER A 235 18.69 -5.70 11.74
N HIS A 236 18.76 -4.89 12.81
CA HIS A 236 17.73 -3.90 13.10
C HIS A 236 17.72 -2.75 12.08
N LYS A 237 18.90 -2.24 11.70
CA LYS A 237 19.02 -1.20 10.66
C LYS A 237 18.50 -1.69 9.30
N GLU A 238 18.81 -2.92 8.92
CA GLU A 238 18.31 -3.52 7.68
C GLU A 238 16.79 -3.69 7.72
N SER A 239 16.24 -4.09 8.87
CA SER A 239 14.78 -4.18 9.06
C SER A 239 14.09 -2.82 8.96
N LEU A 240 14.70 -1.78 9.53
CA LEU A 240 14.20 -0.40 9.46
C LEU A 240 14.26 0.14 8.04
N ALA A 241 15.38 -0.05 7.33
CA ALA A 241 15.52 0.34 5.92
C ALA A 241 14.48 -0.36 5.03
N ARG A 242 14.23 -1.66 5.28
CA ARG A 242 13.17 -2.41 4.58
C ARG A 242 11.78 -1.86 4.89
N ALA A 243 11.49 -1.55 6.15
CA ALA A 243 10.21 -0.96 6.54
C ALA A 243 10.00 0.42 5.91
N MET A 244 11.05 1.23 5.80
CA MET A 244 11.01 2.51 5.10
C MET A 244 10.70 2.34 3.61
N SER A 245 11.32 1.37 2.94
CA SER A 245 11.00 1.03 1.54
C SER A 245 9.54 0.58 1.38
N LEU A 246 9.02 -0.23 2.31
CA LEU A 246 7.61 -0.64 2.31
C LEU A 246 6.65 0.53 2.55
N LEU A 247 7.02 1.49 3.38
CA LEU A 247 6.23 2.68 3.63
C LEU A 247 6.09 3.55 2.37
N LEU A 248 7.18 3.72 1.62
CA LEU A 248 7.14 4.40 0.31
C LEU A 248 6.32 3.60 -0.71
N ALA A 249 6.46 2.27 -0.73
CA ALA A 249 5.63 1.42 -1.59
C ALA A 249 4.13 1.51 -1.24
N ALA A 250 3.79 1.74 0.05
CA ALA A 250 2.41 1.89 0.50
C ALA A 250 1.71 3.13 -0.07
N ARG A 251 2.49 4.13 -0.49
CA ARG A 251 1.97 5.30 -1.20
C ARG A 251 1.51 4.93 -2.61
N GLU A 252 2.27 4.11 -3.31
CA GLU A 252 2.04 3.85 -4.74
C GLU A 252 1.11 2.66 -5.00
N ARG A 253 1.06 1.70 -4.06
CA ARG A 253 0.27 0.48 -4.24
C ARG A 253 -0.25 -0.08 -2.92
N VAL A 254 -1.21 -0.99 -3.03
CA VAL A 254 -1.64 -1.82 -1.92
C VAL A 254 -0.50 -2.76 -1.50
N LEU A 255 -0.17 -2.75 -0.21
CA LEU A 255 0.77 -3.67 0.40
C LEU A 255 0.10 -5.01 0.65
N THR A 256 0.84 -6.08 0.42
CA THR A 256 0.43 -7.45 0.76
C THR A 256 0.35 -7.62 2.28
N LEU A 257 -0.42 -8.61 2.75
CA LEU A 257 -0.54 -8.90 4.18
C LEU A 257 0.81 -9.23 4.84
N THR A 258 1.72 -9.86 4.11
CA THR A 258 3.09 -10.14 4.59
C THR A 258 3.90 -8.86 4.75
N GLU A 259 3.76 -7.91 3.83
CA GLU A 259 4.44 -6.60 3.93
C GLU A 259 3.87 -5.77 5.08
N GLN A 260 2.54 -5.73 5.24
CA GLN A 260 1.89 -5.05 6.37
C GLN A 260 2.34 -5.62 7.72
N LYS A 261 2.48 -6.95 7.83
CA LYS A 261 3.00 -7.61 9.05
C LYS A 261 4.45 -7.26 9.37
N VAL A 262 5.27 -7.00 8.35
CA VAL A 262 6.66 -6.54 8.54
C VAL A 262 6.70 -5.07 8.93
N LEU A 263 5.86 -4.23 8.30
CA LEU A 263 5.84 -2.79 8.50
C LEU A 263 5.28 -2.38 9.87
N ASN A 264 4.11 -2.92 10.26
CA ASN A 264 3.36 -2.44 11.43
C ASN A 264 4.15 -2.42 12.75
N PRO A 265 4.92 -3.47 13.11
CA PRO A 265 5.71 -3.45 14.35
C PRO A 265 6.85 -2.41 14.35
N LEU A 266 7.29 -1.98 13.17
CA LEU A 266 8.39 -1.04 12.98
C LEU A 266 7.92 0.40 12.79
N LEU A 267 6.61 0.64 12.61
CA LEU A 267 6.06 1.98 12.43
C LEU A 267 6.37 2.93 13.60
N PRO A 268 6.21 2.54 14.88
CA PRO A 268 6.56 3.45 15.98
C PRO A 268 8.04 3.84 15.93
N ALA A 269 8.93 2.88 15.67
CA ALA A 269 10.36 3.15 15.56
C ALA A 269 10.71 4.07 14.38
N LEU A 270 10.01 3.93 13.24
CA LEU A 270 10.19 4.80 12.07
C LEU A 270 9.71 6.23 12.30
N LEU A 271 8.65 6.40 13.08
CA LEU A 271 8.04 7.71 13.35
C LEU A 271 8.73 8.45 14.50
N SER A 272 9.28 7.70 15.48
CA SER A 272 10.02 8.27 16.62
C SER A 272 11.52 8.48 16.36
N ALA A 273 12.07 7.96 15.25
CA ALA A 273 13.52 8.07 14.98
C ALA A 273 13.93 9.52 14.69
N PRO A 274 14.78 10.15 15.53
CA PRO A 274 15.38 11.43 15.19
C PRO A 274 16.32 11.24 13.99
N ALA A 275 16.27 12.11 12.96
CA ALA A 275 17.06 11.93 11.73
C ALA A 275 18.58 11.90 11.97
N ASN A 276 19.01 12.30 13.16
CA ASN A 276 20.40 12.44 13.56
C ASN A 276 21.17 11.10 13.56
N ASN A 277 20.49 9.95 13.60
CA ASN A 277 21.14 8.63 13.74
C ASN A 277 21.46 7.90 12.42
N LEU A 278 20.97 8.37 11.26
CA LEU A 278 21.27 7.72 9.97
C LEU A 278 22.46 8.32 9.22
N THR A 279 22.96 9.50 9.61
CA THR A 279 24.15 10.13 9.01
C THR A 279 25.38 9.95 9.89
N ASN A 280 25.85 8.71 10.06
CA ASN A 280 27.24 8.47 10.47
C ASN A 280 28.19 8.77 9.28
N SER A 281 28.17 10.02 8.81
CA SER A 281 29.17 10.56 7.90
C SER A 281 30.11 11.41 8.72
N HIS A 282 31.29 10.85 8.96
CA HIS A 282 32.38 11.45 9.69
C HIS A 282 32.94 12.66 8.90
N ASN A 283 33.02 13.83 9.54
CA ASN A 283 33.88 14.97 9.21
C ASN A 283 33.44 16.02 8.18
N ASP A 284 32.25 16.61 8.32
CA ASP A 284 32.02 17.98 7.79
C ASP A 284 31.33 18.86 8.85
N THR A 285 32.08 19.79 9.41
CA THR A 285 31.71 20.58 10.61
C THR A 285 30.91 21.84 10.34
N ASP A 286 30.44 22.11 9.11
CA ASP A 286 29.91 23.45 8.76
C ASP A 286 28.47 23.53 8.25
N THR A 287 27.66 22.47 8.32
CA THR A 287 26.24 22.58 7.93
C THR A 287 25.35 22.98 9.11
N ARG A 288 25.16 24.31 9.21
CA ARG A 288 24.27 25.03 10.12
C ARG A 288 22.92 24.33 10.32
N ALA A 289 22.62 24.06 11.58
CA ALA A 289 21.42 23.45 12.14
C ALA A 289 20.10 23.81 11.41
N THR A 290 19.59 22.85 10.63
CA THR A 290 18.14 22.71 10.42
C THR A 290 17.68 21.55 11.30
N ASN A 291 17.31 21.87 12.55
CA ASN A 291 16.87 20.92 13.59
C ASN A 291 15.48 20.32 13.30
N GLY A 292 15.23 19.82 12.09
CA GLY A 292 13.90 19.37 11.64
C GLY A 292 13.85 18.03 10.91
N GLY A 293 14.89 17.20 11.00
CA GLY A 293 14.87 15.84 10.46
C GLY A 293 14.43 14.84 11.56
N GLY A 294 13.51 13.91 11.35
CA GLY A 294 12.85 13.56 10.11
C GLY A 294 11.64 12.68 10.39
N ILE A 295 10.53 13.08 9.78
CA ILE A 295 9.46 12.17 9.41
C ILE A 295 9.53 12.19 7.88
N PHE A 296 9.89 11.05 7.26
CA PHE A 296 9.97 10.92 5.80
C PHE A 296 8.61 11.04 5.11
N LEU A 297 7.53 10.94 5.89
CA LEU A 297 6.17 11.19 5.44
C LEU A 297 5.91 12.70 5.48
N THR A 298 5.61 13.25 4.32
CA THR A 298 4.99 14.56 4.21
C THR A 298 3.47 14.42 4.36
N SER A 299 2.79 15.53 4.62
CA SER A 299 1.33 15.59 4.57
C SER A 299 0.77 15.08 3.24
N LEU A 300 1.51 15.24 2.13
CA LEU A 300 1.12 14.79 0.79
C LEU A 300 1.11 13.26 0.64
N ASP A 301 1.84 12.53 1.50
CA ASP A 301 1.96 11.08 1.41
C ASP A 301 0.79 10.37 2.11
N ILE A 302 0.06 11.03 3.02
CA ILE A 302 -0.99 10.39 3.81
C ILE A 302 -2.21 10.03 2.94
N ALA A 303 -2.72 10.95 2.12
CA ALA A 303 -3.90 10.69 1.28
C ALA A 303 -3.77 9.43 0.39
N PRO A 304 -2.68 9.24 -0.39
CA PRO A 304 -2.50 8.01 -1.16
C PRO A 304 -2.33 6.76 -0.29
N ILE A 305 -1.71 6.86 0.90
CA ILE A 305 -1.62 5.74 1.85
C ILE A 305 -3.00 5.39 2.40
N VAL A 306 -3.88 6.37 2.69
CA VAL A 306 -5.27 6.12 3.10
C VAL A 306 -6.02 5.35 2.03
N TYR A 307 -5.85 5.76 0.76
CA TYR A 307 -6.51 5.14 -0.38
C TYR A 307 -6.04 3.68 -0.60
N ASN A 308 -4.74 3.45 -0.56
CA ASN A 308 -4.15 2.14 -0.88
C ASN A 308 -4.06 1.19 0.33
N ASN A 309 -3.83 1.71 1.53
CA ASN A 309 -3.41 0.95 2.71
C ASN A 309 -4.01 1.49 4.00
N LEU A 310 -5.34 1.46 4.09
CA LEU A 310 -6.09 2.02 5.21
C LEU A 310 -5.59 1.61 6.61
N ASN A 311 -5.23 0.34 6.82
CA ASN A 311 -4.73 -0.14 8.11
C ASN A 311 -3.38 0.52 8.48
N VAL A 312 -2.52 0.71 7.48
CA VAL A 312 -1.20 1.34 7.67
C VAL A 312 -1.39 2.83 7.96
N ALA A 313 -2.28 3.52 7.23
CA ALA A 313 -2.61 4.92 7.49
C ALA A 313 -3.11 5.14 8.92
N TYR A 314 -4.05 4.30 9.37
CA TYR A 314 -4.56 4.33 10.73
C TYR A 314 -3.45 4.15 11.77
N SER A 315 -2.59 3.14 11.61
CA SER A 315 -1.47 2.92 12.53
C SER A 315 -0.46 4.08 12.56
N ILE A 316 -0.21 4.73 11.41
CA ILE A 316 0.65 5.92 11.33
C ILE A 316 0.05 7.07 12.16
N ILE A 317 -1.23 7.40 11.93
CA ILE A 317 -1.90 8.52 12.60
C ILE A 317 -1.94 8.29 14.12
N VAL A 318 -2.33 7.09 14.55
CA VAL A 318 -2.38 6.76 15.99
C VAL A 318 -0.99 6.82 16.62
N SER A 319 0.05 6.34 15.92
CA SER A 319 1.43 6.41 16.43
C SER A 319 1.91 7.86 16.56
N LEU A 320 1.66 8.71 15.56
CA LEU A 320 1.99 10.15 15.61
C LEU A 320 1.24 10.89 16.73
N LEU A 321 0.01 10.48 17.03
CA LEU A 321 -0.80 11.03 18.12
C LEU A 321 -0.37 10.53 19.50
N SER A 322 0.20 9.33 19.58
CA SER A 322 0.57 8.68 20.85
C SER A 322 1.98 8.99 21.31
N ASP A 323 2.87 9.40 20.39
CA ASP A 323 4.26 9.71 20.73
C ASP A 323 4.31 10.92 21.68
N PRO A 324 4.93 10.81 22.87
CA PRO A 324 5.12 11.97 23.73
C PRO A 324 5.91 13.05 23.00
N PRO A 325 5.57 14.34 23.19
CA PRO A 325 6.37 15.42 22.65
C PRO A 325 7.83 15.25 23.11
N PRO A 326 8.82 15.45 22.23
CA PRO A 326 10.22 15.34 22.63
C PRO A 326 10.44 16.31 23.79
N SER A 327 10.87 15.77 24.94
CA SER A 327 11.14 16.56 26.14
C SER A 327 12.02 17.72 25.73
N ARG A 328 11.48 18.94 25.68
CA ARG A 328 12.29 20.13 25.40
C ARG A 328 13.38 20.11 26.45
N VAL A 329 14.61 19.84 26.03
CA VAL A 329 15.78 20.01 26.88
C VAL A 329 15.77 21.49 27.18
N THR A 330 15.22 21.86 28.34
CA THR A 330 15.36 23.19 28.88
C THR A 330 16.86 23.35 29.06
N VAL A 331 17.50 23.98 28.09
CA VAL A 331 18.87 24.46 28.23
C VAL A 331 18.79 25.35 29.44
N SER A 332 19.17 24.81 30.60
CA SER A 332 19.13 25.52 31.85
C SER A 332 19.98 26.74 31.62
N ASP A 333 19.34 27.92 31.66
CA ASP A 333 19.99 29.20 31.49
C ASP A 333 21.26 29.18 32.35
N ALA A 334 22.41 29.07 31.66
CA ALA A 334 23.69 29.29 32.28
C ALA A 334 23.60 30.72 32.83
N THR A 335 23.59 30.81 34.16
CA THR A 335 23.55 32.06 34.91
C THR A 335 24.61 33.00 34.34
N PHE A 336 24.20 33.96 33.50
CA PHE A 336 25.07 35.05 33.10
C PHE A 336 25.38 35.87 34.36
N PRO A 337 26.66 36.04 34.75
CA PRO A 337 26.99 36.87 35.88
C PRO A 337 26.63 38.32 35.57
N ALA A 338 25.84 38.93 36.45
CA ALA A 338 25.42 40.32 36.37
C ALA A 338 26.63 41.26 36.33
N SER A 339 26.86 41.92 35.19
CA SER A 339 27.73 43.08 35.09
C SER A 339 26.94 44.32 35.49
N THR A 340 27.28 44.85 36.66
CA THR A 340 26.88 46.16 37.18
C THR A 340 27.51 47.28 36.34
N SER A 341 26.70 48.18 35.79
CA SER A 341 27.11 49.58 35.58
C SER A 341 25.89 50.50 35.56
N THR A 342 25.76 51.25 36.66
CA THR A 342 25.31 52.65 36.75
C THR A 342 25.55 53.46 35.48
N ASP A 343 24.59 54.25 35.00
CA ASP A 343 24.40 55.65 35.47
C ASP A 343 23.17 56.34 34.83
N GLU A 344 22.71 57.38 35.51
CA GLU A 344 21.49 58.17 35.33
C GLU A 344 21.39 59.02 34.04
N ALA A 345 20.17 59.32 33.59
CA ALA A 345 19.67 60.72 33.54
C ALA A 345 18.19 60.84 33.12
N ARG A 346 17.44 61.54 33.97
CA ARG A 346 16.05 62.03 33.89
C ARG A 346 15.66 62.73 32.58
N SER A 347 14.42 62.56 32.13
CA SER A 347 13.33 63.57 32.26
C SER A 347 12.06 63.24 31.44
N PRO A 348 10.91 63.85 31.78
CA PRO A 348 9.59 63.22 31.64
C PRO A 348 8.63 63.94 30.68
N LEU A 349 7.47 63.28 30.48
CA LEU A 349 6.12 63.80 30.22
C LEU A 349 5.48 63.38 28.88
N CYS A 350 4.21 62.98 29.04
CA CYS A 350 3.13 62.93 28.05
C CYS A 350 3.29 61.95 26.88
N GLU A 351 2.58 60.83 26.95
CA GLU A 351 1.22 60.73 26.36
C GLU A 351 0.65 59.35 26.66
N THR A 352 -0.53 59.35 27.29
CA THR A 352 -1.38 58.19 27.50
C THR A 352 -1.87 57.71 26.14
N SER A 353 -1.08 56.85 25.50
CA SER A 353 -1.39 56.29 24.20
C SER A 353 -2.37 55.12 24.33
N ILE A 354 -3.44 55.20 23.54
CA ILE A 354 -4.51 54.21 23.32
C ILE A 354 -3.99 52.84 22.81
N GLY A 355 -2.67 52.63 22.80
CA GLY A 355 -2.00 51.36 22.46
C GLY A 355 -2.10 50.25 23.51
N GLU A 356 -2.47 50.53 24.76
CA GLU A 356 -2.58 49.48 25.81
C GLU A 356 -3.95 48.79 25.91
N MET A 357 -5.01 49.28 25.25
CA MET A 357 -6.30 48.57 25.22
C MET A 357 -6.41 47.47 24.16
N LEU A 358 -5.44 47.38 23.23
CA LEU A 358 -5.34 46.26 22.29
C LEU A 358 -4.39 45.15 22.78
N ALA A 359 -3.73 45.33 23.93
CA ALA A 359 -2.91 44.30 24.56
C ALA A 359 -3.73 43.29 25.39
N ASN A 360 -5.06 43.47 25.48
CA ASN A 360 -5.96 42.64 26.29
C ASN A 360 -7.02 41.87 25.48
N PHE A 361 -6.96 41.88 24.15
CA PHE A 361 -7.77 40.98 23.33
C PHE A 361 -7.07 39.63 23.18
N GLY A 362 -7.37 38.73 24.12
CA GLY A 362 -7.13 37.31 23.99
C GLY A 362 -5.67 36.91 24.15
N THR A 363 -5.24 36.75 25.40
CA THR A 363 -4.27 35.71 25.74
C THR A 363 -4.84 34.36 25.31
N GLN A 364 -4.74 34.04 24.01
CA GLN A 364 -4.89 32.67 23.55
C GLN A 364 -3.90 31.85 24.37
N PRO A 365 -4.36 30.88 25.16
CA PRO A 365 -3.45 30.03 25.92
C PRO A 365 -2.55 29.35 24.91
N THR A 366 -1.25 29.59 25.04
CA THR A 366 -0.12 29.02 24.30
C THR A 366 -0.46 27.68 23.64
N ARG A 367 -1.03 27.74 22.42
CA ARG A 367 -1.26 26.61 21.51
C ARG A 367 0.01 26.31 20.70
N ASP A 368 1.18 26.45 21.34
CA ASP A 368 2.45 25.89 20.84
C ASP A 368 2.50 24.36 21.04
N VAL A 369 1.34 23.71 21.06
CA VAL A 369 1.21 22.27 21.01
C VAL A 369 1.56 21.86 19.58
N ASP A 370 2.83 21.48 19.41
CA ASP A 370 3.36 20.65 18.33
C ASP A 370 2.79 20.92 16.94
N LEU A 371 3.28 21.97 16.28
CA LEU A 371 3.06 22.28 14.86
C LEU A 371 3.25 21.06 13.92
N SER A 372 4.03 20.07 14.33
CA SER A 372 4.19 18.81 13.61
C SER A 372 2.93 17.95 13.64
N ARG A 373 2.30 17.78 14.82
CA ARG A 373 1.11 16.95 14.98
C ARG A 373 -0.10 17.54 14.27
N THR A 374 -0.30 18.85 14.37
CA THR A 374 -1.42 19.54 13.71
C THR A 374 -1.36 19.40 12.19
N ARG A 375 -0.17 19.56 11.58
CA ARG A 375 0.00 19.43 10.12
C ARG A 375 -0.38 18.07 9.54
N PHE A 376 -0.18 16.98 10.29
CA PHE A 376 -0.59 15.65 9.81
C PHE A 376 -2.10 15.45 9.91
N LEU A 377 -2.74 16.06 10.92
CA LEU A 377 -4.19 15.98 11.10
C LEU A 377 -4.94 16.90 10.14
N ASP A 378 -4.33 18.02 9.72
CA ASP A 378 -4.89 18.89 8.68
C ASP A 378 -5.11 18.13 7.36
N VAL A 379 -4.30 17.08 7.10
CA VAL A 379 -4.51 16.22 5.93
C VAL A 379 -5.82 15.45 6.02
N LEU A 380 -6.25 15.07 7.24
CA LEU A 380 -7.52 14.36 7.42
C LEU A 380 -8.69 15.21 6.94
N VAL A 381 -8.62 16.53 7.17
CA VAL A 381 -9.61 17.49 6.70
C VAL A 381 -9.66 17.52 5.17
N ALA A 382 -8.51 17.49 4.52
CA ALA A 382 -8.39 17.56 3.06
C ALA A 382 -8.62 16.22 2.33
N LEU A 383 -8.99 15.14 3.03
CA LEU A 383 -9.24 13.85 2.38
C LEU A 383 -10.48 13.91 1.48
N PRO A 384 -10.43 13.31 0.27
CA PRO A 384 -11.59 13.28 -0.61
C PRO A 384 -12.71 12.40 0.00
N PRO A 385 -13.99 12.64 -0.33
CA PRO A 385 -15.16 11.92 0.19
C PRO A 385 -15.28 10.49 -0.39
N THR A 386 -14.25 9.68 -0.16
CA THR A 386 -14.15 8.29 -0.62
C THR A 386 -14.42 7.32 0.53
N PHE A 387 -14.79 6.09 0.20
CA PHE A 387 -15.04 5.06 1.22
C PHE A 387 -13.85 4.83 2.18
N PRO A 388 -12.58 4.74 1.71
CA PRO A 388 -11.42 4.64 2.60
C PRO A 388 -11.29 5.81 3.58
N SER A 389 -11.54 7.05 3.14
CA SER A 389 -11.48 8.23 4.00
C SER A 389 -12.50 8.15 5.14
N PHE A 390 -13.74 7.73 4.83
CA PHE A 390 -14.80 7.56 5.83
C PHE A 390 -14.52 6.40 6.80
N ASP A 391 -13.97 5.28 6.34
CA ASP A 391 -13.60 4.18 7.24
C ASP A 391 -12.42 4.58 8.15
N LEU A 392 -11.45 5.35 7.66
CA LEU A 392 -10.38 5.91 8.49
C LEU A 392 -10.94 6.80 9.59
N MET A 393 -11.74 7.80 9.21
CA MET A 393 -12.34 8.75 10.16
C MET A 393 -13.22 8.03 11.18
N GLY A 394 -14.04 7.08 10.74
CA GLY A 394 -14.87 6.26 11.61
C GLY A 394 -14.07 5.37 12.58
N ARG A 395 -12.87 4.90 12.21
CA ARG A 395 -11.97 4.18 13.14
C ARG A 395 -11.34 5.13 14.16
N LEU A 396 -10.85 6.28 13.71
CA LEU A 396 -10.24 7.28 14.59
C LEU A 396 -11.24 7.82 15.64
N LEU A 397 -12.49 8.06 15.25
CA LEU A 397 -13.57 8.49 16.17
C LEU A 397 -13.95 7.46 17.23
N ARG A 398 -13.50 6.21 17.09
CA ARG A 398 -13.73 5.11 18.04
C ARG A 398 -12.46 4.69 18.77
N ASP A 399 -11.34 5.35 18.51
CA ASP A 399 -10.04 4.98 19.06
C ASP A 399 -9.88 5.48 20.50
N PRO A 400 -9.79 4.57 21.50
CA PRO A 400 -9.69 4.94 22.91
C PRO A 400 -8.24 5.28 23.35
N THR A 401 -7.28 5.31 22.43
CA THR A 401 -5.87 5.54 22.76
C THR A 401 -5.72 6.92 23.41
N VAL A 402 -5.11 6.94 24.60
CA VAL A 402 -4.93 8.17 25.38
C VAL A 402 -3.75 8.95 24.81
N ILE A 403 -3.98 10.22 24.51
CA ILE A 403 -2.93 11.13 24.05
C ILE A 403 -2.23 11.70 25.29
N PRO A 404 -0.87 11.63 25.39
CA PRO A 404 -0.14 12.28 26.45
C PRO A 404 -0.35 13.81 26.41
N SER A 405 -1.05 14.36 27.39
CA SER A 405 -1.25 15.81 27.48
C SER A 405 0.06 16.51 27.86
N PRO A 406 0.49 17.55 27.12
CA PRO A 406 1.78 18.21 27.34
C PRO A 406 1.89 19.05 28.63
N SER A 407 0.84 19.17 29.45
CA SER A 407 0.71 20.28 30.41
C SER A 407 0.57 19.89 31.89
N SER A 408 0.98 18.71 32.34
CA SER A 408 1.19 18.50 33.79
C SER A 408 2.58 19.01 34.19
N GLY A 409 2.78 20.32 34.08
CA GLY A 409 3.98 20.97 34.60
C GLY A 409 4.15 20.65 36.09
N PRO A 410 5.38 20.41 36.58
CA PRO A 410 5.64 19.86 37.91
C PRO A 410 5.40 20.84 39.09
N GLY A 411 4.52 21.85 38.95
CA GLY A 411 4.40 22.94 39.94
C GLY A 411 3.01 23.45 40.26
N THR A 412 1.96 23.05 39.55
CA THR A 412 0.59 23.41 39.93
C THR A 412 0.07 22.38 40.95
N HIS A 413 0.32 22.67 42.23
CA HIS A 413 -0.30 22.00 43.37
C HIS A 413 -1.82 22.14 43.29
N SER A 414 -2.46 21.22 42.56
CA SER A 414 -3.91 21.05 42.56
C SER A 414 -4.28 20.26 43.81
N ASP A 415 -4.56 20.98 44.90
CA ASP A 415 -5.19 20.44 46.11
C ASP A 415 -6.69 20.11 45.92
N SER A 416 -7.13 19.88 44.67
CA SER A 416 -8.47 19.42 44.36
C SER A 416 -8.41 18.04 43.72
N ASN A 417 -9.09 17.08 44.35
CA ASN A 417 -9.14 15.65 44.04
C ASN A 417 -9.82 15.31 42.69
N GLY A 418 -9.82 16.24 41.73
CA GLY A 418 -10.45 16.09 40.43
C GLY A 418 -9.52 15.34 39.47
N ALA A 419 -9.93 14.14 39.06
CA ALA A 419 -9.23 13.38 38.02
C ALA A 419 -9.15 14.24 36.74
N VAL A 420 -7.93 14.58 36.31
CA VAL A 420 -7.70 15.30 35.05
C VAL A 420 -8.29 14.44 33.90
N PRO A 421 -9.19 14.99 33.07
CA PRO A 421 -9.78 14.24 31.97
C PRO A 421 -8.68 13.82 31.00
N LYS A 422 -8.57 12.51 30.77
CA LYS A 422 -7.65 11.95 29.78
C LYS A 422 -8.25 12.17 28.39
N THR A 423 -7.59 12.97 27.56
CA THR A 423 -8.01 13.15 26.16
C THR A 423 -7.63 11.92 25.35
N THR A 424 -8.61 11.31 24.69
CA THR A 424 -8.37 10.20 23.76
C THR A 424 -8.23 10.70 22.31
N VAL A 425 -7.70 9.86 21.42
CA VAL A 425 -7.70 10.11 19.96
C VAL A 425 -9.12 10.36 19.47
N ALA A 426 -10.10 9.57 19.90
CA ALA A 426 -11.50 9.78 19.57
C ALA A 426 -12.01 11.17 19.97
N ASP A 427 -11.67 11.66 21.16
CA ASP A 427 -12.12 12.97 21.63
C ASP A 427 -11.47 14.11 20.85
N LEU A 428 -10.15 14.00 20.56
CA LEU A 428 -9.45 14.97 19.72
C LEU A 428 -10.08 15.06 18.33
N ILE A 429 -10.27 13.91 17.67
CA ILE A 429 -10.79 13.87 16.31
C ILE A 429 -12.25 14.35 16.25
N ARG A 430 -13.07 13.98 17.25
CA ARG A 430 -14.48 14.42 17.34
C ARG A 430 -14.58 15.94 17.49
N ASN A 431 -13.80 16.52 18.40
CA ASN A 431 -13.95 17.93 18.76
C ASN A 431 -13.28 18.87 17.75
N ASP A 432 -12.11 18.50 17.21
CA ASP A 432 -11.29 19.44 16.45
C ASP A 432 -11.30 19.18 14.92
N TYR A 433 -11.57 17.95 14.48
CA TYR A 433 -11.35 17.55 13.07
C TYR A 433 -12.59 17.04 12.34
N LEU A 434 -13.60 16.53 13.05
CA LEU A 434 -14.81 15.97 12.42
C LEU A 434 -15.61 17.03 11.65
N GLY A 435 -15.89 18.18 12.27
CA GLY A 435 -16.61 19.28 11.62
C GLY A 435 -15.91 19.76 10.34
N PRO A 436 -14.62 20.19 10.42
CA PRO A 436 -13.86 20.60 9.24
C PRO A 436 -13.79 19.53 8.15
N PHE A 437 -13.64 18.25 8.52
CA PHE A 437 -13.63 17.17 7.55
C PHE A 437 -14.97 17.02 6.81
N VAL A 438 -16.11 17.10 7.52
CA VAL A 438 -17.43 17.06 6.89
C VAL A 438 -17.63 18.25 5.95
N HIS A 439 -17.24 19.44 6.38
CA HIS A 439 -17.29 20.65 5.56
C HIS A 439 -16.47 20.48 4.28
N SER A 440 -15.21 20.06 4.37
CA SER A 440 -14.35 19.83 3.21
C SER A 440 -14.89 18.73 2.28
N CYS A 441 -15.52 17.68 2.83
CA CYS A 441 -16.23 16.69 2.02
C CYS A 441 -17.38 17.31 1.21
N ILE A 442 -18.15 18.23 1.80
CA ILE A 442 -19.25 18.93 1.12
C ILE A 442 -18.69 19.82 0.01
N GLU A 443 -17.63 20.58 0.28
CA GLU A 443 -16.96 21.41 -0.73
C GLU A 443 -16.46 20.57 -1.92
N HIS A 444 -15.81 19.43 -1.66
CA HIS A 444 -15.37 18.51 -2.72
C HIS A 444 -16.54 17.96 -3.56
N LEU A 445 -17.69 17.68 -2.93
CA LEU A 445 -18.87 17.20 -3.66
C LEU A 445 -19.54 18.32 -4.46
N ASP A 446 -19.55 19.55 -3.95
CA ASP A 446 -20.06 20.70 -4.69
C ASP A 446 -19.20 21.03 -5.91
N GLU A 447 -17.88 20.86 -5.83
CA GLU A 447 -16.98 20.98 -6.98
C GLU A 447 -17.23 19.86 -8.00
N ALA A 448 -17.31 18.61 -7.54
CA ALA A 448 -17.59 17.47 -8.42
C ALA A 448 -18.96 17.59 -9.13
N GLU A 449 -19.99 18.14 -8.46
CA GLU A 449 -21.29 18.44 -9.09
C GLU A 449 -21.16 19.50 -10.19
N ARG A 450 -20.29 20.50 -9.98
CA ARG A 450 -20.02 21.54 -10.97
C ARG A 450 -19.31 20.99 -12.19
N GLU A 451 -18.26 20.20 -11.99
CA GLU A 451 -17.52 19.53 -13.06
C GLU A 451 -18.42 18.60 -13.89
N GLU A 452 -19.27 17.78 -13.25
CA GLU A 452 -20.23 16.90 -13.94
C GLU A 452 -21.20 17.69 -14.84
N ARG A 453 -21.64 18.86 -14.37
CA ARG A 453 -22.53 19.76 -15.11
C ARG A 453 -21.86 20.43 -16.30
N GLU A 454 -20.57 20.74 -16.21
CA GLU A 454 -19.81 21.46 -17.24
C GLU A 454 -19.25 20.51 -18.31
N GLU A 455 -18.69 19.38 -17.91
CA GLU A 455 -17.97 18.47 -18.82
C GLU A 455 -18.87 17.38 -19.42
N GLY A 456 -20.09 17.20 -18.89
CA GLY A 456 -20.96 16.09 -19.28
C GLY A 456 -20.32 14.71 -19.05
N SER A 457 -19.34 14.66 -18.15
CA SER A 457 -18.66 13.42 -17.78
C SER A 457 -19.68 12.48 -17.15
N SER A 458 -19.78 11.26 -17.69
CA SER A 458 -20.71 10.24 -17.17
C SER A 458 -20.16 9.51 -15.94
N GLU A 459 -19.17 10.05 -15.25
CA GLU A 459 -18.62 9.43 -14.06
C GLU A 459 -19.51 9.76 -12.84
N ASP A 460 -20.21 8.76 -12.32
CA ASP A 460 -21.07 8.83 -11.12
C ASP A 460 -20.31 9.17 -9.80
N LYS A 461 -19.14 9.79 -9.87
CA LYS A 461 -18.27 10.14 -8.73
C LYS A 461 -19.02 10.97 -7.70
N TRP A 462 -19.74 12.00 -8.15
CA TRP A 462 -20.54 12.85 -7.28
C TRP A 462 -21.64 12.06 -6.56
N ALA A 463 -22.47 11.34 -7.31
CA ALA A 463 -23.56 10.53 -6.77
C ALA A 463 -23.06 9.43 -5.79
N VAL A 464 -21.91 8.81 -6.07
CA VAL A 464 -21.26 7.85 -5.17
C VAL A 464 -20.79 8.54 -3.89
N GLY A 465 -20.16 9.71 -4.01
CA GLY A 465 -19.67 10.49 -2.87
C GLY A 465 -20.78 10.97 -1.94
N VAL A 466 -21.89 11.49 -2.48
CA VAL A 466 -23.09 11.88 -1.70
C VAL A 466 -23.61 10.70 -0.88
N ARG A 467 -23.78 9.52 -1.51
CA ARG A 467 -24.26 8.32 -0.82
C ARG A 467 -23.31 7.89 0.29
N HIS A 468 -22.01 7.91 0.06
CA HIS A 468 -21.02 7.56 1.08
C HIS A 468 -21.02 8.53 2.25
N LEU A 469 -21.06 9.85 2.00
CA LEU A 469 -21.09 10.87 3.05
C LEU A 469 -22.35 10.73 3.92
N CYS A 470 -23.53 10.60 3.31
CA CYS A 470 -24.78 10.43 4.05
C CYS A 470 -24.80 9.12 4.87
N ARG A 471 -24.27 8.02 4.32
CA ARG A 471 -24.14 6.75 5.07
C ARG A 471 -23.19 6.87 6.25
N PHE A 472 -22.03 7.52 6.03
CA PHE A 472 -21.04 7.77 7.07
C PHE A 472 -21.64 8.57 8.22
N TYR A 473 -22.25 9.73 7.93
CA TYR A 473 -22.82 10.60 8.95
C TYR A 473 -24.00 9.93 9.68
N HIS A 474 -24.86 9.21 8.96
CA HIS A 474 -25.93 8.42 9.58
C HIS A 474 -25.38 7.37 10.56
N SER A 475 -24.25 6.74 10.25
CA SER A 475 -23.57 5.85 11.20
C SER A 475 -23.02 6.59 12.43
N LEU A 476 -22.55 7.84 12.30
CA LEU A 476 -22.11 8.64 13.44
C LEU A 476 -23.26 8.95 14.41
N VAL A 477 -24.43 9.32 13.87
CA VAL A 477 -25.64 9.55 14.67
C VAL A 477 -26.08 8.26 15.37
N LYS A 478 -26.07 7.12 14.67
CA LYS A 478 -26.42 5.81 15.25
C LYS A 478 -25.49 5.37 16.38
N LEU A 479 -24.22 5.74 16.30
CA LEU A 479 -23.23 5.45 17.34
C LEU A 479 -23.24 6.49 18.47
N SER A 480 -24.15 7.46 18.42
CA SER A 480 -24.21 8.59 19.36
C SER A 480 -22.88 9.37 19.43
N LEU A 481 -22.12 9.38 18.33
CA LEU A 481 -20.89 10.16 18.21
C LEU A 481 -21.19 11.61 17.83
N VAL A 482 -22.34 11.84 17.18
CA VAL A 482 -22.87 13.15 16.82
C VAL A 482 -24.31 13.23 17.31
N ASP A 483 -24.64 14.33 17.97
CA ASP A 483 -26.02 14.62 18.38
C ASP A 483 -26.78 15.26 17.21
N PRO A 484 -27.84 14.61 16.68
CA PRO A 484 -28.62 15.16 15.58
C PRO A 484 -29.37 16.45 15.95
N THR A 485 -29.46 16.80 17.24
CA THR A 485 -30.06 18.04 17.73
C THR A 485 -29.05 19.17 17.97
N SER A 486 -27.75 18.89 17.86
CA SER A 486 -26.68 19.89 17.93
C SER A 486 -26.67 20.74 16.66
N ASP A 487 -27.07 22.01 16.79
CA ASP A 487 -27.12 22.94 15.65
C ASP A 487 -25.73 23.20 15.05
N ALA A 488 -24.66 23.14 15.84
CA ALA A 488 -23.31 23.42 15.36
C ALA A 488 -22.80 22.33 14.40
N ASP A 489 -23.03 21.07 14.72
CA ASP A 489 -22.46 19.93 13.98
C ASP A 489 -23.42 19.36 12.93
N SER A 490 -24.74 19.46 13.16
CA SER A 490 -25.77 18.80 12.35
C SER A 490 -26.47 19.71 11.36
N ALA A 491 -26.42 21.04 11.52
CA ALA A 491 -27.15 21.95 10.63
C ALA A 491 -26.64 21.89 9.18
N GLU A 492 -25.33 21.86 8.99
CA GLU A 492 -24.72 21.78 7.67
C GLU A 492 -25.10 20.47 6.95
N MET A 493 -25.01 19.35 7.66
CA MET A 493 -25.36 18.04 7.11
C MET A 493 -26.87 17.91 6.84
N ALA A 494 -27.73 18.51 7.66
CA ALA A 494 -29.18 18.54 7.44
C ALA A 494 -29.53 19.31 6.17
N HIS A 495 -28.92 20.49 5.97
CA HIS A 495 -29.09 21.28 4.75
C HIS A 495 -28.58 20.54 3.52
N PHE A 496 -27.37 19.96 3.60
CA PHE A 496 -26.81 19.16 2.51
C PHE A 496 -27.70 17.97 2.13
N SER A 497 -28.21 17.23 3.13
CA SER A 497 -29.08 16.08 2.92
C SER A 497 -30.40 16.46 2.27
N LEU A 498 -30.95 17.62 2.65
CA LEU A 498 -32.16 18.17 2.03
C LEU A 498 -31.92 18.58 0.57
N ARG A 499 -30.83 19.28 0.27
CA ARG A 499 -30.44 19.65 -1.11
C ARG A 499 -30.27 18.42 -2.01
N ASN A 500 -29.78 17.32 -1.43
CA ASN A 500 -29.50 16.07 -2.12
C ASN A 500 -30.58 14.98 -1.92
N ALA A 501 -31.80 15.36 -1.53
CA ALA A 501 -32.89 14.44 -1.19
C ALA A 501 -33.35 13.50 -2.31
N LYS A 502 -32.88 13.70 -3.55
CA LYS A 502 -33.07 12.76 -4.66
C LYS A 502 -32.35 11.42 -4.45
N PHE A 503 -31.34 11.37 -3.58
CA PHE A 503 -30.67 10.14 -3.16
C PHE A 503 -31.33 9.56 -1.91
N GLU A 504 -31.55 8.25 -1.90
CA GLU A 504 -32.26 7.56 -0.83
C GLU A 504 -31.57 7.75 0.54
N GLU A 505 -30.24 7.68 0.58
CA GLU A 505 -29.46 7.83 1.80
C GLU A 505 -29.50 9.26 2.36
N ALA A 506 -29.52 10.27 1.49
CA ALA A 506 -29.67 11.66 1.90
C ALA A 506 -31.07 11.91 2.48
N MET A 507 -32.11 11.41 1.82
CA MET A 507 -33.48 11.48 2.31
C MET A 507 -33.64 10.76 3.66
N ALA A 508 -33.04 9.57 3.82
CA ALA A 508 -33.07 8.82 5.07
C ALA A 508 -32.39 9.60 6.20
N LEU A 509 -31.22 10.19 5.96
CA LEU A 509 -30.50 10.99 6.95
C LEU A 509 -31.28 12.28 7.31
N TYR A 510 -31.88 12.97 6.33
CA TYR A 510 -32.71 14.14 6.59
C TYR A 510 -33.90 13.83 7.51
N LYS A 511 -34.56 12.68 7.31
CA LYS A 511 -35.65 12.23 8.19
C LYS A 511 -35.18 12.03 9.64
N VAL A 512 -33.95 11.57 9.85
CA VAL A 512 -33.38 11.43 11.20
C VAL A 512 -33.27 12.79 11.88
N PHE A 513 -32.77 13.82 11.18
CA PHE A 513 -32.72 15.19 11.72
C PHE A 513 -34.11 15.78 11.98
N ALA A 514 -35.05 15.59 11.04
CA ALA A 514 -36.41 16.09 11.19
C ALA A 514 -37.13 15.47 12.40
N ASN A 515 -36.94 14.16 12.63
CA ASN A 515 -37.51 13.47 13.78
C ASN A 515 -36.86 13.94 15.09
N ALA A 516 -35.53 14.06 15.14
CA ALA A 516 -34.81 14.53 16.33
C ALA A 516 -35.25 15.94 16.75
N ASN A 517 -35.44 16.84 15.78
CA ASN A 517 -35.95 18.20 16.05
C ASN A 517 -37.42 18.22 16.47
N SER A 518 -38.23 17.30 15.93
CA SER A 518 -39.64 17.17 16.33
C SER A 518 -39.78 16.73 17.78
N ASP A 519 -38.96 15.77 18.22
CA ASP A 519 -38.94 15.30 19.61
C ASP A 519 -38.52 16.41 20.59
N ARG A 520 -37.54 17.24 20.20
CA ARG A 520 -37.11 18.42 20.97
C ARG A 520 -38.22 19.46 21.14
N MET A 521 -39.05 19.66 20.11
CA MET A 521 -40.20 20.58 20.17
C MET A 521 -41.37 20.02 20.98
N ALA A 522 -41.58 18.69 20.95
CA ALA A 522 -42.65 18.05 21.71
C ALA A 522 -42.40 18.03 23.22
N TYR A 523 -41.13 17.98 23.64
CA TYR A 523 -40.72 17.94 25.05
C TYR A 523 -39.60 18.94 25.34
N PRO A 524 -39.90 20.24 25.47
CA PRO A 524 -38.90 21.22 25.88
C PRO A 524 -38.33 20.80 27.25
N SER A 525 -37.02 20.54 27.31
CA SER A 525 -36.37 20.07 28.54
C SER A 525 -36.61 21.10 29.64
N LEU A 526 -37.28 20.69 30.73
CA LEU A 526 -37.68 21.54 31.86
C LEU A 526 -36.51 22.22 32.63
N GLY A 527 -35.26 21.99 32.23
CA GLY A 527 -34.05 22.49 32.92
C GLY A 527 -33.37 23.71 32.28
N ALA A 528 -33.96 24.34 31.27
CA ALA A 528 -33.37 25.50 30.58
C ALA A 528 -34.05 26.85 30.90
N PHE A 529 -34.87 26.91 31.97
CA PHE A 529 -35.46 28.15 32.49
C PHE A 529 -34.73 28.66 33.73
#